data_AF-A0A7W9F9N8-F1
#
_entry.id   AF-A0A7W9F9N8-F1
#
_cell.length_a   1.000
_cell.length_b   1.000
_cell.length_c   1.000
_cell.angle_alpha   90.00
_cell.angle_beta   90.00
_cell.angle_gamma   90.00
#
_symmetry.space_group_name_H-M   'P 1'
#
loop_
_entity.id
_entity.type
_entity.pdbx_description
1 polymer ?
#
loop_
_entity_poly.entity_id
_entity_poly.type
_entity_poly.pdbx_seq_one_letter_code
_entity_poly.pdbx_strand_id
1 'polypeptide(L)' 'MRHATSCIWAATLVALPLIAACASTGVENRYQTELDALEARCTARQGILVTTGLQTGRPETDYACQISGVASRIPGD' A
#
# COMPACT_ATOMS: atom_id res chain seq x y z
N MET A 1 32.45 41.44 -3.82
CA MET A 1 32.44 41.37 -5.29
C MET A 1 31.26 40.49 -5.71
N ARG A 2 30.28 41.05 -6.45
CA ARG A 2 29.24 40.41 -7.32
C ARG A 2 28.68 39.06 -6.83
N HIS A 3 27.41 38.93 -6.41
CA HIS A 3 26.26 38.88 -7.32
C HIS A 3 24.99 39.44 -6.66
N ALA A 4 24.60 40.64 -7.10
CA ALA A 4 23.23 41.11 -7.09
C ALA A 4 22.49 40.42 -8.24
N THR A 5 21.78 39.31 -8.00
CA THR A 5 20.74 38.80 -8.91
C THR A 5 19.99 37.64 -8.25
N SER A 6 18.95 37.93 -7.47
CA SER A 6 17.69 37.18 -7.56
C SER A 6 16.61 37.84 -6.69
N CYS A 7 16.26 39.08 -7.02
CA CYS A 7 15.00 39.71 -6.58
C CYS A 7 13.81 39.18 -7.39
N ILE A 8 13.76 37.87 -7.68
CA ILE A 8 12.69 37.32 -8.49
C ILE A 8 11.84 36.42 -7.60
N TRP A 9 10.61 36.90 -7.42
CA TRP A 9 9.45 36.23 -6.84
C TRP A 9 9.24 36.41 -5.33
N ALA A 10 9.04 37.68 -4.96
CA ALA A 10 8.07 38.01 -3.93
C ALA A 10 6.67 37.50 -4.32
N ALA A 11 5.92 37.05 -3.30
CA ALA A 11 4.54 36.56 -3.32
C ALA A 11 4.34 35.24 -4.09
N THR A 12 3.78 34.19 -3.50
CA THR A 12 2.32 34.07 -3.37
C THR A 12 1.99 32.76 -2.62
N LEU A 13 1.06 32.85 -1.65
CA LEU A 13 0.27 31.78 -1.02
C LEU A 13 0.89 30.87 0.07
N VAL A 14 0.88 31.42 1.29
CA VAL A 14 0.59 30.67 2.53
C VAL A 14 -0.85 30.12 2.44
N ALA A 15 -1.07 28.94 1.83
CA ALA A 15 -2.37 28.27 1.85
C ALA A 15 -2.35 26.77 1.47
N LEU A 16 -1.28 26.01 1.70
CA LEU A 16 -1.25 24.57 1.36
C LEU A 16 -0.68 23.60 2.43
N PRO A 17 -1.10 23.63 3.71
CA PRO A 17 -1.00 22.42 4.53
C PRO A 17 -2.35 21.68 4.67
N LEU A 18 -3.47 22.26 4.22
CA LEU A 18 -4.80 21.67 4.47
C LEU A 18 -5.16 20.50 3.54
N ILE A 19 -4.51 20.36 2.38
CA ILE A 19 -4.78 19.26 1.44
C ILE A 19 -4.03 17.97 1.87
N ALA A 20 -3.00 18.07 2.71
CA ALA A 20 -2.29 16.91 3.24
C ALA A 20 -3.10 16.11 4.28
N ALA A 21 -4.19 16.66 4.80
CA ALA A 21 -5.05 16.01 5.79
C ALA A 21 -6.13 15.08 5.19
N CYS A 22 -6.33 15.09 3.87
CA CYS A 22 -7.13 14.07 3.17
C CYS A 22 -6.29 12.87 2.70
N ALA A 23 -5.03 12.78 3.14
CA ALA A 23 -4.22 11.57 3.04
C ALA A 23 -4.14 10.95 4.43
N SER A 24 -5.04 10.01 4.68
CA SER A 24 -5.27 9.28 5.92
C SER A 24 -4.02 8.58 6.48
N THR A 25 -3.14 9.29 7.19
CA THR A 25 -1.90 8.74 7.79
C THR A 25 -2.10 8.06 9.14
N GLY A 26 -3.32 7.57 9.44
CA GLY A 26 -3.64 6.88 10.70
C GLY A 26 -3.95 5.38 10.58
N VAL A 27 -4.23 4.88 9.38
CA VAL A 27 -4.64 3.47 9.13
C VAL A 27 -3.44 2.58 8.74
N GLU A 28 -2.36 3.20 8.26
CA GLU A 28 -1.18 2.52 7.71
C GLU A 28 -0.57 1.50 8.69
N ASN A 29 -0.46 1.82 9.99
CA ASN A 29 0.26 0.95 10.93
C ASN A 29 -0.44 -0.41 11.18
N ARG A 30 -1.76 -0.39 11.41
CA ARG A 30 -2.54 -1.62 11.64
C ARG A 30 -2.67 -2.43 10.35
N TYR A 31 -2.95 -1.74 9.25
CA TYR A 31 -3.07 -2.38 7.93
C TYR A 31 -1.78 -3.10 7.55
N GLN A 32 -0.62 -2.46 7.72
CA GLN A 32 0.69 -3.08 7.43
C GLN A 32 0.98 -4.26 8.36
N THR A 33 0.59 -4.20 9.64
CA THR A 33 0.74 -5.33 10.58
C THR A 33 -0.14 -6.53 10.17
N GLU A 34 -1.38 -6.28 9.78
CA GLU A 34 -2.30 -7.32 9.30
C GLU A 34 -1.84 -7.89 7.95
N LEU A 35 -1.29 -7.05 7.07
CA LEU A 35 -0.70 -7.45 5.78
C LEU A 35 0.53 -8.34 5.96
N ASP A 36 1.46 -7.98 6.86
CA ASP A 36 2.64 -8.79 7.19
C ASP A 36 2.24 -10.17 7.75
N ALA A 37 1.27 -10.19 8.68
CA ALA A 37 0.75 -11.44 9.22
C ALA A 37 0.06 -12.31 8.14
N LEU A 38 -0.62 -11.68 7.17
CA LEU A 38 -1.23 -12.37 6.04
C LEU A 38 -0.17 -12.95 5.10
N GLU A 39 0.88 -12.18 4.79
CA GLU A 39 2.02 -12.58 3.98
C GLU A 39 2.74 -13.78 4.61
N ALA A 40 3.07 -13.72 5.90
CA ALA A 40 3.71 -14.82 6.62
C ALA A 40 2.89 -16.12 6.54
N ARG A 41 1.56 -16.04 6.71
CA ARG A 41 0.65 -17.20 6.57
C ARG A 41 0.56 -17.72 5.14
N CYS A 42 0.77 -16.86 4.14
CA CYS A 42 0.75 -17.26 2.73
C CYS A 42 2.06 -17.95 2.34
N THR A 43 3.19 -17.35 2.70
CA THR A 43 4.53 -17.90 2.50
C THR A 43 4.71 -19.23 3.22
N ALA A 44 4.15 -19.40 4.43
CA ALA A 44 4.14 -20.68 5.15
C ALA A 44 3.43 -21.81 4.38
N ARG A 45 2.50 -21.46 3.48
CA ARG A 45 1.80 -22.40 2.59
C ARG A 45 2.46 -22.53 1.22
N GLN A 46 3.66 -21.97 1.06
CA GLN A 46 4.37 -21.90 -0.22
C GLN A 46 3.56 -21.15 -1.30
N GLY A 47 2.72 -20.21 -0.85
CA GLY A 47 1.95 -19.34 -1.72
C GLY A 47 2.62 -17.99 -1.97
N ILE A 48 2.05 -17.24 -2.90
CA ILE A 48 2.41 -15.86 -3.21
C ILE A 48 1.17 -15.00 -2.96
N LEU A 49 1.36 -13.87 -2.29
CA LEU A 49 0.30 -12.91 -2.07
C LEU A 49 0.00 -12.16 -3.38
N VAL A 50 -1.27 -12.14 -3.79
CA VAL A 50 -1.72 -11.47 -5.02
C VAL A 50 -2.86 -10.52 -4.71
N THR A 51 -2.92 -9.38 -5.40
CA THR A 51 -4.02 -8.42 -5.23
C THR A 51 -5.31 -8.95 -5.87
N THR A 52 -6.44 -8.76 -5.19
CA THR A 52 -7.77 -9.10 -5.71
C THR A 52 -8.35 -8.00 -6.60
N GLY A 53 -7.70 -6.83 -6.64
CA GLY A 53 -8.23 -5.62 -7.29
C GLY A 53 -9.25 -4.85 -6.43
N LEU A 54 -9.55 -5.33 -5.21
CA LEU A 54 -10.36 -4.61 -4.23
C LEU A 54 -9.47 -3.70 -3.38
N GLN A 55 -10.00 -2.54 -2.99
CA GLN A 55 -9.34 -1.60 -2.07
C GLN A 55 -10.35 -1.17 -1.00
N THR A 56 -10.53 -2.06 -0.04
CA THR A 56 -11.46 -1.89 1.09
C THR A 56 -10.77 -1.35 2.33
N GLY A 57 -9.43 -1.33 2.33
CA GLY A 57 -8.61 -0.99 3.51
C GLY A 57 -8.48 -2.17 4.47
N ARG A 58 -8.75 -3.39 4.00
CA ARG A 58 -8.69 -4.62 4.78
C ARG A 58 -7.87 -5.67 4.02
N PRO A 59 -6.65 -6.00 4.49
CA PRO A 59 -5.68 -6.73 3.68
C PRO A 59 -6.16 -8.13 3.29
N GLU A 60 -6.96 -8.81 4.11
CA GLU A 60 -7.54 -10.11 3.79
C GLU A 60 -8.63 -10.09 2.70
N THR A 61 -9.16 -8.91 2.36
CA THR A 61 -10.12 -8.71 1.26
C THR A 61 -9.42 -8.17 0.01
N ASP A 62 -8.40 -7.35 0.23
CA ASP A 62 -7.64 -6.67 -0.83
C ASP A 62 -6.55 -7.59 -1.44
N TYR A 63 -6.16 -8.66 -0.71
CA TYR A 63 -5.20 -9.66 -1.14
C TYR A 63 -5.69 -11.09 -0.93
N ALA A 64 -5.28 -11.97 -1.83
CA ALA A 64 -5.50 -13.41 -1.76
C ALA A 64 -4.15 -14.16 -1.76
N CYS A 65 -4.12 -15.32 -1.12
CA CYS A 65 -2.95 -16.20 -1.17
C CYS A 65 -3.09 -17.20 -2.34
N GLN A 66 -2.23 -17.06 -3.34
CA GLN A 66 -2.18 -17.97 -4.48
C GLN A 66 -1.10 -19.04 -4.26
N ILE A 67 -1.50 -20.30 -4.07
CA ILE A 67 -0.56 -21.40 -3.92
C ILE A 67 0.00 -21.78 -5.30
N SER A 68 1.29 -21.58 -5.50
CA SER A 68 2.00 -21.99 -6.71
C SER A 68 2.43 -23.45 -6.58
N GLY A 69 1.45 -24.35 -6.63
CA GLY A 69 1.67 -25.78 -6.70
C GLY A 69 0.72 -26.36 -7.74
N VAL A 70 1.05 -27.52 -8.32
CA VAL A 70 0.10 -28.26 -9.15
C VAL A 70 -1.15 -28.41 -8.30
N ALA A 71 -2.22 -27.70 -8.66
CA ALA A 71 -3.52 -27.92 -8.06
C ALA A 71 -3.88 -29.35 -8.44
N SER A 72 -3.53 -30.30 -7.58
CA SER A 72 -4.07 -31.65 -7.61
C SER A 72 -5.55 -31.49 -7.34
N ARG A 73 -6.31 -31.13 -8.38
CA ARG A 73 -7.68 -31.56 -8.49
C ARG A 73 -7.56 -33.07 -8.53
N ILE A 74 -7.75 -33.72 -7.39
CA ILE A 74 -8.10 -35.14 -7.39
C ILE A 74 -9.37 -35.18 -8.22
N PRO A 75 -9.36 -35.75 -9.44
CA PRO A 75 -10.60 -36.01 -10.16
C PRO A 75 -11.34 -37.00 -9.27
N GLY A 76 -12.49 -36.60 -8.74
CA GLY A 76 -13.26 -37.42 -7.83
C GLY A 76 -13.56 -38.79 -8.47
N ASP A 77 -13.24 -39.82 -7.69
CA ASP A 77 -13.86 -41.14 -7.75
C ASP A 77 -15.31 -41.11 -7.25
#